data_AF-A0A7G3FNZ1-F1
#
_entry.id   AF-A0A7G3FNZ1-F1
#
_cell.length_a   1.000
_cell.length_b   1.000
_cell.length_c   1.000
_cell.angle_alpha   90.00
_cell.angle_beta   90.00
_cell.angle_gamma   90.00
#
_symmetry.space_group_name_H-M   'P 1'
#
loop_
_entity.id
_entity.type
_entity.pdbx_description
1 polymer ?
#
loop_
_entity_poly.entity_id
_entity_poly.type
_entity_poly.pdbx_seq_one_letter_code
_entity_poly.pdbx_strand_id
1 'polypeptide(L)' 'MDIQSLKIDLAQKILELKDQSTLAKIASVLDDSAIVAYSTNGEPLTKTDYLKTLSDAEKEIDSGDFLSHEEVVKTSNDW' A
#
# COMPACT_ATOMS: atom_id res chain seq x y z
N MET A 1 9.62 -28.13 5.39
CA MET A 1 8.30 -27.98 4.76
C MET A 1 8.52 -27.07 3.56
N ASP A 2 8.23 -27.54 2.35
CA ASP A 2 8.45 -26.74 1.14
C ASP A 2 7.34 -25.68 0.98
N ILE A 3 7.65 -24.57 0.30
CA ILE A 3 6.70 -23.47 0.11
C ILE A 3 5.45 -23.91 -0.68
N GLN A 4 5.59 -24.89 -1.58
CA GLN A 4 4.45 -25.44 -2.33
C GLN A 4 3.54 -26.26 -1.42
N SER A 5 4.12 -27.06 -0.52
CA SER A 5 3.35 -27.82 0.47
C SER A 5 2.58 -26.87 1.40
N LEU A 6 3.23 -25.77 1.84
CA LEU A 6 2.57 -24.78 2.69
C LEU A 6 1.39 -24.10 1.99
N LYS A 7 1.51 -23.76 0.69
CA LYS A 7 0.41 -23.16 -0.10
C LYS A 7 -0.79 -24.11 -0.21
N ILE A 8 -0.55 -25.39 -0.46
CA ILE A 8 -1.60 -26.40 -0.60
C ILE A 8 -2.33 -26.58 0.74
N ASP A 9 -1.59 -26.72 1.83
CA ASP A 9 -2.16 -26.88 3.18
C ASP A 9 -3.01 -25.67 3.59
N LEU A 10 -2.55 -24.46 3.27
CA LEU A 10 -3.29 -23.23 3.59
C LEU A 10 -4.58 -23.14 2.75
N ALA A 11 -4.51 -23.45 1.45
CA ALA A 11 -5.67 -23.45 0.57
C ALA A 11 -6.74 -24.44 1.04
N GLN A 12 -6.35 -25.66 1.41
CA GLN A 12 -7.27 -26.67 1.93
C GLN A 12 -7.96 -26.19 3.22
N LYS A 13 -7.20 -25.64 4.17
CA LYS A 13 -7.76 -25.08 5.41
C LYS A 13 -8.75 -23.96 5.16
N ILE A 14 -8.46 -23.07 4.20
CA ILE A 14 -9.37 -21.97 3.85
C ILE A 14 -10.67 -22.50 3.23
N LEU A 15 -10.60 -23.51 2.37
CA LEU A 15 -11.78 -24.10 1.73
C LEU A 15 -12.68 -24.87 2.70
N GLU A 16 -12.11 -25.43 3.77
CA GLU A 16 -12.85 -26.14 4.81
C GLU A 16 -13.52 -25.21 5.83
N LEU A 17 -13.08 -23.95 5.92
CA LEU A 17 -13.65 -22.96 6.83
C LEU A 17 -15.09 -22.60 6.42
N LYS A 18 -16.01 -22.72 7.37
CA LYS A 18 -17.42 -22.34 7.21
C LYS A 18 -17.79 -21.05 7.94
N ASP A 19 -16.90 -20.56 8.81
CA ASP A 19 -17.13 -19.35 9.59
C ASP A 19 -16.79 -18.10 8.76
N GLN A 20 -17.83 -17.32 8.44
CA GLN A 20 -17.69 -16.11 7.66
C GLN A 20 -16.81 -15.05 8.36
N SER A 21 -16.86 -14.98 9.69
CA SER A 21 -16.08 -13.98 10.44
C SER A 21 -14.57 -14.22 10.33
N THR A 22 -14.16 -15.49 10.32
CA THR A 22 -12.77 -15.92 10.15
C THR A 22 -12.31 -15.71 8.72
N LEU A 23 -13.13 -16.06 7.73
CA LEU A 23 -12.83 -15.78 6.32
C LEU A 23 -12.66 -14.28 6.05
N ALA A 24 -13.51 -13.43 6.64
CA ALA A 24 -13.39 -11.97 6.51
C ALA A 24 -12.07 -11.43 7.09
N LYS A 25 -11.61 -11.96 8.22
CA LYS A 25 -10.31 -11.59 8.80
C LYS A 25 -9.14 -12.01 7.92
N ILE A 26 -9.19 -13.22 7.37
CA ILE A 26 -8.16 -13.71 6.43
C ILE A 26 -8.12 -12.81 5.18
N ALA A 27 -9.29 -12.48 4.62
CA ALA A 27 -9.38 -11.58 3.47
C ALA A 27 -8.77 -10.19 3.78
N SER A 28 -9.09 -9.61 4.94
CA SER A 28 -8.51 -8.32 5.36
C SER A 28 -6.98 -8.37 5.42
N VAL A 29 -6.39 -9.44 5.96
CA VAL A 29 -4.93 -9.58 6.05
C VAL A 29 -4.30 -9.71 4.66
N LEU A 30 -4.95 -10.43 3.74
CA LEU A 30 -4.48 -10.56 2.37
C LEU A 30 -4.59 -9.22 1.61
N ASP A 31 -5.69 -8.49 1.80
CA ASP A 31 -5.92 -7.18 1.19
C ASP A 31 -4.96 -6.10 1.72
N ASP A 32 -4.62 -6.13 3.01
CA ASP A 32 -3.66 -5.18 3.61
C ASP A 32 -2.25 -5.33 3.02
N SER A 33 -1.91 -6.54 2.55
CA SER A 33 -0.64 -6.83 1.87
C SER A 33 -0.67 -6.58 0.36
N ALA A 34 -1.84 -6.22 -0.20
CA ALA A 34 -1.97 -5.96 -1.62
C ALA A 34 -1.26 -4.65 -2.01
N ILE A 35 -0.49 -4.71 -3.09
CA ILE A 35 0.13 -3.52 -3.69
C ILE A 35 -0.95 -2.77 -4.47
N VAL A 36 -1.17 -1.51 -4.10
CA VAL A 36 -2.22 -0.67 -4.71
C VAL A 36 -1.65 0.47 -5.55
N ALA A 37 -0.39 0.84 -5.35
CA ALA A 37 0.27 1.92 -6.07
C ALA A 37 1.80 1.72 -6.11
N TYR A 38 2.49 2.63 -6.79
CA TYR A 38 3.95 2.72 -6.78
C TYR A 38 4.39 4.13 -6.41
N SER A 39 5.51 4.26 -5.70
CA SER A 39 6.13 5.55 -5.38
C SER A 39 6.76 6.19 -6.62
N THR A 40 7.17 7.46 -6.51
CA THR A 40 7.93 8.18 -7.55
C THR A 40 9.26 7.51 -7.89
N ASN A 41 9.79 6.68 -6.99
CA ASN A 41 11.00 5.89 -7.18
C ASN A 41 10.72 4.46 -7.68
N GLY A 42 9.45 4.12 -7.93
CA GLY A 42 9.04 2.80 -8.41
C GLY A 42 8.88 1.73 -7.32
N GLU A 43 8.86 2.12 -6.05
CA GLU A 43 8.67 1.17 -4.95
C GLU A 43 7.19 0.80 -4.78
N PRO A 44 6.84 -0.47 -4.59
CA PRO A 44 5.45 -0.89 -4.43
C PRO A 44 4.89 -0.40 -3.10
N LEU A 45 3.69 0.19 -3.11
CA LEU A 45 3.00 0.71 -1.94
C LEU A 45 1.81 -0.17 -1.58
N THR A 46 1.73 -0.58 -0.32
CA THR A 46 0.51 -1.18 0.23
C THR A 46 -0.57 -0.11 0.40
N LYS A 47 -1.82 -0.54 0.64
CA LYS A 47 -2.92 0.40 0.93
C LYS A 47 -2.61 1.31 2.12
N THR A 48 -2.00 0.78 3.17
CA THR A 48 -1.61 1.55 4.36
C THR A 48 -0.53 2.57 4.03
N ASP A 49 0.49 2.18 3.26
CA ASP A 49 1.57 3.09 2.86
C ASP A 49 1.04 4.21 1.96
N TYR A 50 0.17 3.87 1.01
CA TYR A 50 -0.47 4.85 0.14
C TYR A 50 -1.31 5.87 0.91
N LEU A 51 -2.15 5.41 1.84
CA LEU A 51 -2.96 6.29 2.68
C LEU A 51 -2.11 7.18 3.59
N LYS A 52 -0.99 6.65 4.09
CA LYS A 52 -0.04 7.44 4.87
C LYS A 52 0.57 8.57 4.03
N THR A 53 1.06 8.25 2.83
CA THR A 53 1.60 9.25 1.90
C THR A 53 0.58 10.33 1.57
N LEU A 54 -0.68 9.95 1.36
CA LEU A 54 -1.75 10.91 1.12
C LEU A 54 -1.97 11.83 2.33
N SER A 55 -2.03 11.27 3.54
CA SER A 55 -2.21 12.07 4.76
C SER A 55 -1.03 13.01 5.02
N ASP A 56 0.20 12.60 4.70
CA ASP A 56 1.37 13.44 4.85
C ASP A 56 1.36 14.59 3.82
N ALA A 57 0.98 14.31 2.57
CA ALA A 57 0.81 15.33 1.54
C ALA A 57 -0.30 16.36 1.88
N GLU A 58 -1.40 15.92 2.50
CA GLU A 58 -2.45 16.82 2.99
C GLU A 58 -1.91 17.78 4.07
N LYS A 59 -1.07 17.29 5.00
CA LYS A 59 -0.44 18.13 6.02
C LYS A 59 0.57 19.10 5.42
N GLU A 60 1.35 18.66 4.43
CA GLU A 60 2.29 19.52 3.71
C GLU A 60 1.55 20.70 3.07
N ILE A 61 0.46 20.43 2.36
CA ILE A 61 -0.43 21.46 1.79
C ILE A 61 -0.97 22.40 2.87
N ASP A 62 -1.52 21.87 3.97
CA ASP A 62 -2.07 22.67 5.06
C ASP A 62 -1.01 23.54 5.76
N SER A 63 0.23 23.06 5.84
CA SER A 63 1.35 23.78 6.43
C SER A 63 1.97 24.82 5.48
N GLY A 64 1.56 24.84 4.21
CA GLY A 64 2.13 25.68 3.16
C GLY A 64 3.44 25.16 2.58
N ASP A 65 3.82 23.91 2.88
CA ASP A 65 4.99 23.22 2.32
C ASP A 65 4.63 22.61 0.96
N PHE A 66 4.34 23.47 -0.01
CA PHE A 66 4.09 23.09 -1.39
C PHE A 66 4.85 24.04 -2.32
N LEU A 67 5.19 23.55 -3.51
CA LEU A 67 5.83 24.35 -4.54
C LEU A 67 4.83 24.68 -5.64
N SER A 68 4.75 25.96 -6.01
CA SER A 68 4.04 26.37 -7.21
C SER A 68 4.82 25.94 -8.47
N HIS A 69 4.11 25.90 -9.60
CA HIS A 69 4.73 25.56 -10.88
C HIS A 69 5.94 26.44 -11.21
N GLU A 70 5.87 27.73 -10.93
CA GLU A 70 6.95 28.69 -11.19
C GLU A 70 8.18 28.43 -10.30
N GLU A 71 7.96 28.03 -9.05
CA GLU A 71 9.04 27.64 -8.13
C GLU A 71 9.73 26.35 -8.59
N VAL A 72 8.96 25.35 -9.02
CA VAL A 72 9.50 24.09 -9.57
C VAL A 72 10.35 24.34 -10.81
N VAL A 73 9.88 25.18 -11.74
CA VAL A 73 10.63 25.54 -12.96
C VAL A 73 11.92 26.27 -12.61
N LYS A 74 11.88 27.16 -11.62
CA LYS A 74 13.07 27.87 -11.15
C LYS A 74 14.10 26.91 -10.55
N THR A 75 13.70 26.03 -9.63
CA THR A 75 14.62 25.07 -8.99
C THR A 75 15.17 24.04 -9.98
N SER A 76 14.40 23.65 -11.00
CA SER A 76 14.86 22.70 -12.01
C SER A 76 15.90 23.30 -12.97
N ASN A 77 15.92 24.61 -13.16
CA ASN A 77 16.95 25.28 -13.98
C ASN A 77 18.27 25.51 -13.21
N ASP A 78 18.22 25.43 -11.87
CA ASP A 78 19.38 25.58 -10.98
C ASP A 78 20.08 24.22 -10.68
N TRP A 79 19.53 23.10 -11.17
CA TRP A 79 20.11 21.75 -11.11
C TRP A 79 20.95 21.42 -12.35
#